data_AF-A0A2D9SHT9-F1
#
_entry.id   AF-A0A2D9SHT9-F1
#
_cell.length_a   1.000
_cell.length_b   1.000
_cell.length_c   1.000
_cell.angle_alpha   90.00
_cell.angle_beta   90.00
_cell.angle_gamma   90.00
#
_symmetry.space_group_name_H-M   'P 1'
#
loop_
_entity.id
_entity.type
_entity.pdbx_description
1 polymer ?
#
loop_
_entity_poly.entity_id
_entity_poly.type
_entity_poly.pdbx_seq_one_letter_code
_entity_poly.pdbx_strand_id
1 'polypeptide(L)' 'MKDKNDLNSYRFSQVRSARNTEIAEDYTEMIADLTKETGEARVVDLADSFGVTSPTVNSIIRRLVREGLVESKPYRS' A
#
# COMPACT_ATOMS: atom_id res chain seq x y z
N MET A 1 0.95 -23.93 -32.88
CA MET A 1 0.05 -23.54 -31.79
C MET A 1 0.63 -22.30 -31.10
N LYS A 2 -0.12 -21.20 -31.00
CA LYS A 2 0.18 -20.12 -30.05
C LYS A 2 -0.85 -20.25 -28.92
N ASP A 3 -0.38 -20.59 -27.74
CA ASP A 3 -1.22 -20.95 -26.61
C ASP A 3 -2.05 -19.76 -26.15
N LYS A 4 -3.39 -19.94 -26.15
CA LYS A 4 -4.36 -18.94 -25.68
C LYS A 4 -4.29 -18.69 -24.16
N ASN A 5 -3.40 -19.39 -23.44
CA ASN A 5 -3.25 -19.34 -21.99
C ASN A 5 -2.32 -18.20 -21.50
N ASP A 6 -1.36 -17.79 -22.33
CA ASP A 6 -0.36 -16.76 -21.96
C ASP A 6 -0.94 -15.35 -21.99
N LEU A 7 -1.88 -15.09 -22.91
CA LEU A 7 -2.60 -13.81 -23.01
C LEU A 7 -3.43 -13.51 -21.77
N ASN A 8 -4.02 -14.54 -21.14
CA ASN A 8 -4.81 -14.37 -19.94
C ASN A 8 -3.90 -14.03 -18.75
N SER A 9 -2.81 -14.80 -18.60
CA SER A 9 -1.79 -14.61 -17.55
C SER A 9 -1.12 -13.23 -17.59
N TYR A 10 -0.81 -12.73 -18.79
CA TYR A 10 -0.21 -11.40 -18.99
C TYR A 10 -1.19 -10.24 -18.71
N ARG A 11 -2.48 -10.39 -19.04
CA ARG A 11 -3.48 -9.39 -18.67
C ARG A 11 -3.71 -9.36 -17.15
N PHE A 12 -3.72 -10.52 -16.49
CA PHE A 12 -3.80 -10.58 -15.03
C PHE A 12 -2.56 -10.02 -14.32
N SER A 13 -1.37 -10.15 -14.88
CA SER A 13 -0.17 -9.52 -14.30
C SER A 13 -0.22 -8.00 -14.42
N GLN A 14 -0.66 -7.46 -15.57
CA GLN A 14 -0.78 -6.01 -15.76
C GLN A 14 -1.83 -5.38 -14.85
N VAL A 15 -3.02 -5.98 -14.73
CA VAL A 15 -4.08 -5.48 -13.83
C VAL A 15 -3.61 -5.50 -12.37
N ARG A 16 -2.90 -6.57 -11.96
CA ARG A 16 -2.32 -6.64 -10.61
C ARG A 16 -1.24 -5.58 -10.38
N SER A 17 -0.39 -5.33 -11.38
CA SER A 17 0.65 -4.32 -11.29
C SER A 17 0.05 -2.92 -11.15
N ALA A 18 -0.91 -2.56 -12.00
CA ALA A 18 -1.57 -1.25 -11.96
C ALA A 18 -2.26 -1.02 -10.60
N ARG A 19 -3.03 -2.01 -10.13
CA ARG A 19 -3.67 -1.94 -8.81
C ARG A 19 -2.65 -1.85 -7.66
N ASN A 20 -1.50 -2.50 -7.79
CA ASN A 20 -0.46 -2.41 -6.77
C ASN A 20 0.15 -1.01 -6.69
N THR A 21 0.35 -0.36 -7.84
CA THR A 21 0.82 1.03 -7.95
C THR A 21 -0.20 1.99 -7.32
N GLU A 22 -1.47 1.89 -7.70
CA GLU A 22 -2.56 2.70 -7.13
C GLU A 22 -2.60 2.60 -5.60
N ILE A 23 -2.57 1.38 -5.05
CA ILE A 23 -2.52 1.19 -3.58
C ILE A 23 -1.27 1.80 -2.96
N ALA A 24 -0.12 1.77 -3.67
CA ALA A 24 1.10 2.36 -3.13
C ALA A 24 0.98 3.88 -3.09
N GLU A 25 0.50 4.49 -4.18
CA GLU A 25 0.28 5.93 -4.31
C GLU A 25 -0.68 6.42 -3.22
N ASP A 26 -1.88 5.82 -3.13
CA ASP A 26 -2.91 6.17 -2.13
C ASP A 26 -2.36 6.17 -0.70
N TYR A 27 -1.64 5.10 -0.33
CA TYR A 27 -1.07 5.00 1.02
C TYR A 27 0.05 5.99 1.25
N THR A 28 0.92 6.23 0.27
CA THR A 28 2.01 7.22 0.43
C THR A 28 1.49 8.64 0.55
N GLU A 29 0.45 9.01 -0.19
CA GLU A 29 -0.20 10.32 -0.09
C GLU A 29 -0.85 10.51 1.27
N MET A 30 -1.66 9.54 1.72
CA MET A 30 -2.29 9.60 3.04
C MET A 30 -1.28 9.65 4.19
N ILE A 31 -0.18 8.88 4.10
CA ILE A 31 0.91 8.94 5.08
C ILE A 31 1.56 10.33 5.09
N ALA A 32 1.81 10.92 3.93
CA ALA A 32 2.38 12.25 3.83
C ALA A 32 1.45 13.30 4.44
N ASP A 33 0.15 13.21 4.20
CA ASP A 33 -0.82 14.17 4.71
C ASP A 33 -1.00 14.04 6.23
N LEU A 34 -1.17 12.82 6.76
CA LEU A 34 -1.18 12.59 8.21
C LEU A 34 0.12 13.08 8.87
N THR A 35 1.27 12.83 8.24
CA THR A 35 2.56 13.29 8.77
C THR A 35 2.67 14.81 8.77
N LYS A 36 2.14 15.51 7.76
CA LYS A 36 2.09 16.99 7.74
C LYS A 36 1.14 17.55 8.81
N GLU A 37 0.00 16.91 9.02
CA GLU A 37 -1.06 17.39 9.92
C GLU A 37 -0.74 17.11 11.39
N THR A 38 -0.25 15.93 11.72
CA THR A 38 -0.11 15.45 13.11
C THR A 38 1.35 15.20 13.52
N GLY A 39 2.26 15.17 12.56
CA GLY A 39 3.67 14.79 12.75
C GLY A 39 3.94 13.29 12.59
N GLU A 40 2.90 12.45 12.48
CA GLU A 40 3.06 11.00 12.28
C GLU A 40 1.83 10.34 11.64
N ALA A 41 2.04 9.33 10.78
CA ALA A 41 0.95 8.50 10.28
C ALA A 41 0.79 7.25 11.17
N ARG A 42 -0.30 7.19 11.96
CA ARG A 42 -0.59 6.01 12.78
C ARG A 42 -1.39 4.98 12.00
N VAL A 43 -1.18 3.70 12.33
CA VAL A 43 -1.90 2.57 11.71
C VAL A 43 -3.42 2.67 11.93
N VAL A 44 -3.85 3.18 13.08
CA VAL A 44 -5.28 3.35 13.40
C VAL A 44 -5.91 4.42 12.52
N ASP A 45 -5.25 5.56 12.35
CA ASP A 45 -5.74 6.66 11.50
C ASP A 45 -5.82 6.23 10.03
N LEU A 46 -4.81 5.49 9.55
CA LEU A 46 -4.84 4.90 8.20
C LEU A 46 -5.96 3.87 8.03
N ALA A 47 -6.21 3.04 9.05
CA ALA A 47 -7.27 2.03 9.00
C ALA A 47 -8.65 2.69 8.89
N ASP A 48 -8.88 3.74 9.68
CA ASP A 48 -10.11 4.52 9.67
C ASP A 48 -10.30 5.28 8.35
N SER A 49 -9.25 5.95 7.84
CA SER A 49 -9.29 6.68 6.57
C SER A 49 -9.61 5.79 5.36
N PHE A 50 -9.04 4.59 5.31
CA PHE A 50 -9.24 3.66 4.19
C PHE A 50 -10.44 2.71 4.39
N GLY A 51 -11.08 2.71 5.56
CA GLY A 51 -12.16 1.78 5.89
C GLY A 51 -11.71 0.32 5.89
N VAL A 52 -10.46 0.05 6.30
CA VAL A 52 -9.86 -1.28 6.34
C VAL A 52 -9.39 -1.66 7.73
N THR A 53 -9.05 -2.92 7.93
CA THR A 53 -8.54 -3.38 9.23
C THR A 53 -7.08 -2.98 9.44
N SER A 54 -6.68 -2.76 10.69
CA SER A 54 -5.27 -2.50 11.05
C SER A 54 -4.29 -3.60 10.55
N PRO A 55 -4.63 -4.90 10.56
CA PRO A 55 -3.80 -5.93 9.90
C PRO A 55 -3.58 -5.69 8.40
N THR A 56 -4.60 -5.23 7.67
CA THR A 56 -4.49 -4.87 6.25
C THR A 56 -3.50 -3.74 6.06
N VAL A 57 -3.64 -2.66 6.85
CA VAL A 57 -2.70 -1.53 6.84
C VAL A 57 -1.28 -2.00 7.14
N ASN A 58 -1.09 -2.81 8.18
CA ASN A 58 0.24 -3.35 8.53
C ASN A 58 0.87 -4.14 7.38
N SER A 59 0.09 -4.95 6.66
CA SER A 59 0.58 -5.69 5.50
C SER A 59 1.06 -4.75 4.39
N ILE A 60 0.30 -3.68 4.13
CA ILE A 60 0.63 -2.69 3.11
C ILE A 60 1.86 -1.87 3.53
N ILE A 61 1.91 -1.36 4.77
CA ILE A 61 3.09 -0.66 5.30
C ILE A 61 4.35 -1.53 5.20
N ARG A 62 4.28 -2.81 5.60
CA ARG A 62 5.41 -3.73 5.45
C ARG A 62 5.85 -3.88 3.99
N ARG A 63 4.93 -3.82 3.02
CA ARG A 63 5.26 -3.83 1.59
C ARG A 63 5.98 -2.54 1.21
N LEU A 64 5.41 -1.38 1.55
CA LEU A 64 5.98 -0.07 1.22
C LEU A 64 7.37 0.13 1.84
N VAL A 65 7.61 -0.36 3.05
CA VAL A 65 8.95 -0.36 3.68
C VAL A 65 9.95 -1.21 2.87
N ARG A 66 9.55 -2.41 2.42
CA ARG A 66 10.41 -3.25 1.58
C ARG A 66 10.70 -2.61 0.22
N GLU A 67 9.76 -1.84 -0.29
CA GLU A 67 9.89 -1.08 -1.55
C GLU A 67 10.64 0.25 -1.37
N GLY A 68 11.00 0.62 -0.14
CA GLY A 68 11.72 1.86 0.17
C GLY A 68 10.86 3.13 0.05
N LEU A 69 9.53 2.98 0.03
CA LEU A 69 8.60 4.09 -0.15
C LEU A 69 8.27 4.82 1.16
N VAL A 70 8.38 4.11 2.30
CA VAL A 70 8.10 4.68 3.63
C VAL A 70 9.07 4.13 4.67
N GLU A 71 9.25 4.85 5.76
CA GLU A 71 9.98 4.39 6.94
C GLU A 71 9.04 4.16 8.11
N SER A 72 9.14 3.01 8.76
CA SER A 72 8.41 2.72 10.01
C SER A 72 9.31 3.00 11.20
N LYS A 73 8.84 3.83 12.13
CA LYS A 73 9.51 4.04 13.43
C LYS A 73 8.89 3.11 14.49
N PRO A 74 9.67 2.64 15.49
CA PRO A 74 9.10 1.93 16.62
C PRO A 74 8.03 2.77 17.30
N TYR A 75 6.97 2.12 17.79
CA TYR A 75 5.92 2.79 18.55
C TYR A 75 6.56 3.51 19.75
N ARG A 76 6.27 4.81 19.90
CA ARG A 76 6.71 5.58 21.06
C ARG A 76 5.74 5.26 22.21
N SER A 77 6.29 4.71 23.29
CA SER A 77 5.58 4.47 24.56
C SER A 77 5.02 5.74 25.17
#